data_AF-A0AAD2FZM3-F1
#
_entry.id   AF-A0AAD2FZM3-F1
#
_cell.length_a   1.000
_cell.length_b   1.000
_cell.length_c   1.000
_cell.angle_alpha   90.00
_cell.angle_beta   90.00
_cell.angle_gamma   90.00
#
_symmetry.space_group_name_H-M   'P 1'
#
loop_
_entity.id
_entity.type
_entity.pdbx_description
1 polymer ?
#
loop_
_entity_poly.entity_id
_entity_poly.type
_entity_poly.pdbx_seq_one_letter_code
_entity_poly.pdbx_strand_id
1 'polypeptide(L)'
;MKKDSSSLYDSLYGFYEKFFPSVRDRTKEMEASKRFKYRRPACLNGCVDGFKPNWFVSNMLLCPANWEYAISDLLVPHLYSMGIDNPNKVTMMNCLTWRPISLFCLIYGGQAGLGKSLHYCLALLLPLQQTTDCADGQMARRYGLGSEFGAWFDHITDNVYGLIFSLTMLSKVYVANESIWPFLLLSVVLGSIGGLGNFWIQAEEAGLKYDQMTFMNKVGMHQMLFLSYIYPFWIILFIEMDWLK
;
A
#
# COMPACT_ATOMS: atom_id res chain seq x y z
N MET A 1 -22.22 -16.57 13.48
CA MET A 1 -21.42 -16.02 14.60
C MET A 1 -20.57 -14.87 14.06
N LYS A 2 -20.96 -13.61 14.31
CA LYS A 2 -20.07 -12.46 14.13
C LYS A 2 -19.03 -12.54 15.24
N LYS A 3 -17.80 -12.94 14.92
CA LYS A 3 -16.68 -12.79 15.86
C LYS A 3 -16.41 -11.29 15.96
N ASP A 4 -16.63 -10.75 17.14
CA ASP A 4 -16.51 -9.33 17.45
C ASP A 4 -15.04 -8.93 17.23
N SER A 5 -14.77 -8.16 16.17
CA SER A 5 -13.43 -7.66 15.85
C SER A 5 -12.87 -6.73 16.93
N SER A 6 -13.74 -6.27 17.85
CA SER A 6 -13.37 -5.57 19.08
C SER A 6 -12.47 -6.42 19.99
N SER A 7 -12.74 -7.72 20.11
CA SER A 7 -12.04 -8.57 21.09
C SER A 7 -10.56 -8.79 20.75
N LEU A 8 -10.21 -8.83 19.46
CA LEU A 8 -8.81 -8.93 19.03
C LEU A 8 -8.09 -7.59 19.23
N TYR A 9 -8.79 -6.49 18.97
CA TYR A 9 -8.28 -5.13 19.14
C TYR A 9 -7.99 -4.85 20.61
N ASP A 10 -8.91 -5.20 21.51
CA ASP A 10 -8.77 -5.03 22.95
C ASP A 10 -7.66 -5.92 23.52
N SER A 11 -7.51 -7.15 23.00
CA SER A 11 -6.43 -8.06 23.39
C SER A 11 -5.05 -7.54 22.94
N LEU A 12 -4.95 -6.98 21.74
CA LEU A 12 -3.71 -6.38 21.23
C LEU A 12 -3.38 -5.08 21.97
N TYR A 13 -4.40 -4.29 22.35
CA TYR A 13 -4.24 -3.09 23.17
C TYR A 13 -3.76 -3.42 24.59
N GLY A 14 -4.33 -4.45 25.23
CA GLY A 14 -3.88 -4.90 26.55
C GLY A 14 -2.45 -5.46 26.55
N PHE A 15 -2.05 -6.11 25.46
CA PHE A 15 -0.65 -6.50 25.24
C PHE A 15 0.25 -5.26 25.09
N TYR A 16 -0.19 -4.27 24.32
CA TYR A 16 0.54 -3.03 24.04
C TYR A 16 0.81 -2.19 25.30
N GLU A 17 -0.20 -2.01 26.17
CA GLU A 17 -0.04 -1.27 27.44
C GLU A 17 1.05 -1.85 28.35
N LYS A 18 1.25 -3.17 28.28
CA LYS A 18 2.21 -3.88 29.13
C LYS A 18 3.67 -3.61 28.76
N PHE A 19 3.96 -3.27 27.51
CA PHE A 19 5.34 -3.18 27.01
C PHE A 19 5.85 -1.74 26.81
N PHE A 20 5.00 -0.72 26.75
CA PHE A 20 5.42 0.65 26.38
C PHE A 20 4.85 1.78 27.27
N PRO A 21 5.27 1.90 28.55
CA PRO A 21 4.66 2.82 29.52
C PRO A 21 5.04 4.32 29.38
N SER A 22 5.99 4.72 28.51
CA SER A 22 6.65 6.03 28.60
C SER A 22 6.34 7.06 27.49
N VAL A 23 5.23 6.93 26.77
CA VAL A 23 4.91 7.89 25.68
C VAL A 23 4.55 9.28 26.23
N ARG A 24 5.32 10.27 25.78
CA ARG A 24 5.16 11.70 26.04
C ARG A 24 3.86 12.18 25.38
N ASP A 25 2.97 12.75 26.18
CA ASP A 25 1.70 13.40 25.78
C ASP A 25 0.48 12.49 25.51
N ARG A 26 0.24 11.52 26.42
CA ARG A 26 -0.95 10.61 26.43
C ARG A 26 -2.29 11.35 26.30
N THR A 27 -2.39 12.59 26.78
CA THR A 27 -3.62 13.37 26.79
C THR A 27 -4.01 13.78 25.37
N LYS A 28 -3.05 14.24 24.55
CA LYS A 28 -3.29 14.57 23.14
C LYS A 28 -3.59 13.34 22.30
N GLU A 29 -2.94 12.21 22.58
CA GLU A 29 -3.24 10.96 21.89
C GLU A 29 -4.63 10.41 22.26
N MET A 30 -5.02 10.47 23.54
CA MET A 30 -6.39 10.13 23.95
C MET A 30 -7.43 11.09 23.36
N GLU A 31 -7.16 12.38 23.28
CA GLU A 31 -8.07 13.34 22.64
C GLU A 31 -8.19 13.12 21.13
N ALA A 32 -7.08 12.79 20.46
CA ALA A 32 -7.07 12.48 19.04
C ALA A 32 -7.76 11.14 18.74
N SER A 33 -7.48 10.09 19.52
CA SER A 33 -8.14 8.79 19.38
C SER A 33 -9.64 8.86 19.66
N LYS A 34 -10.09 9.72 20.58
CA LYS A 34 -11.53 10.00 20.79
C LYS A 34 -12.21 10.61 19.55
N ARG A 35 -11.46 11.32 18.69
CA ARG A 35 -11.97 11.85 17.40
C ARG A 35 -11.96 10.80 16.30
N PHE A 36 -11.16 9.74 16.45
CA PHE A 36 -11.07 8.65 15.49
C PHE A 36 -12.24 7.67 15.66
N LYS A 37 -13.28 7.83 14.83
CA LYS A 37 -14.21 6.74 14.57
C LYS A 37 -13.58 5.84 13.52
N TYR A 38 -13.34 4.56 13.85
CA TYR A 38 -12.96 3.55 12.87
C TYR A 38 -14.05 3.49 11.79
N ARG A 39 -13.82 4.20 10.68
CA ARG A 39 -14.59 4.03 9.45
C ARG A 39 -14.01 2.82 8.73
N ARG A 40 -14.77 2.29 7.76
CA ARG A 40 -14.38 1.11 6.96
C ARG A 40 -12.90 1.21 6.53
N PRO A 41 -12.16 0.09 6.40
CA PRO A 41 -10.77 0.12 5.95
C PRO A 41 -10.63 1.03 4.73
N ALA A 42 -9.50 1.74 4.61
CA ALA A 42 -9.35 2.81 3.63
C ALA A 42 -9.67 2.38 2.19
N CYS A 43 -9.35 1.12 1.84
CA CYS A 43 -9.70 0.49 0.57
C CYS A 43 -11.22 0.33 0.31
N LEU A 44 -12.08 0.55 1.30
CA LEU A 44 -13.53 0.56 1.18
C LEU A 44 -14.12 1.99 1.24
N ASN A 45 -13.31 3.01 1.52
CA ASN A 45 -13.71 4.41 1.37
C ASN A 45 -13.60 4.75 -0.13
N GLY A 46 -14.73 4.64 -0.84
CA GLY A 46 -14.79 4.65 -2.32
C GLY A 46 -15.58 3.47 -2.89
N CYS A 47 -16.02 2.54 -2.04
CA CYS A 47 -16.99 1.54 -2.46
C CYS A 47 -18.33 2.19 -2.77
N VAL A 48 -18.79 1.92 -3.99
CA VAL A 48 -20.08 2.35 -4.51
C VAL A 48 -21.21 1.86 -3.59
N ASP A 49 -22.24 2.68 -3.42
CA ASP A 49 -23.43 2.34 -2.66
C ASP A 49 -23.99 0.98 -3.12
N GLY A 50 -24.21 0.09 -2.14
CA GLY A 50 -24.70 -1.27 -2.37
C GLY A 50 -23.61 -2.34 -2.49
N PHE A 51 -22.33 -1.97 -2.60
CA PHE A 51 -21.24 -2.94 -2.57
C PHE A 51 -21.11 -3.58 -1.19
N LYS A 52 -21.15 -4.92 -1.15
CA LYS A 52 -20.91 -5.72 0.05
C LYS A 52 -19.71 -6.63 -0.19
N PRO A 53 -18.57 -6.43 0.49
CA PRO A 53 -17.45 -7.35 0.37
C PRO A 53 -17.88 -8.76 0.81
N ASN A 54 -17.59 -9.77 -0.01
CA ASN A 54 -17.75 -11.18 0.33
C ASN A 54 -16.40 -11.77 0.76
N TRP A 55 -16.33 -13.02 1.23
CA TRP A 55 -15.06 -13.58 1.74
C TRP A 55 -13.92 -13.59 0.70
N PHE A 56 -14.23 -13.77 -0.59
CA PHE A 56 -13.26 -13.78 -1.70
C PHE A 56 -12.70 -12.38 -1.99
N VAL A 57 -13.55 -11.37 -1.84
CA VAL A 57 -13.24 -9.94 -2.03
C VAL A 57 -12.83 -9.27 -0.72
N SER A 58 -12.96 -9.97 0.40
CA SER A 58 -12.58 -9.46 1.72
C SER A 58 -11.08 -9.57 1.91
N ASN A 59 -10.56 -8.54 2.56
CA ASN A 59 -9.25 -8.22 3.15
C ASN A 59 -8.07 -9.23 3.16
N MET A 60 -8.23 -10.53 2.94
CA MET A 60 -7.14 -11.51 3.01
C MET A 60 -6.61 -12.00 1.66
N LEU A 61 -7.45 -12.11 0.62
CA LEU A 61 -7.04 -12.79 -0.62
C LEU A 61 -6.64 -11.84 -1.75
N LEU A 62 -7.43 -10.78 -1.96
CA LEU A 62 -7.27 -9.83 -3.08
C LEU A 62 -6.71 -8.47 -2.65
N CYS A 63 -6.53 -8.23 -1.36
CA CYS A 63 -6.12 -6.93 -0.83
C CYS A 63 -5.01 -7.10 0.23
N PRO A 64 -3.74 -7.34 -0.16
CA PRO A 64 -2.63 -7.35 0.78
C PRO A 64 -2.57 -5.99 1.50
N ALA A 65 -3.00 -4.92 0.83
CA ALA A 65 -3.14 -3.59 1.42
C ALA A 65 -3.88 -3.56 2.77
N ASN A 66 -4.78 -4.51 3.08
CA ASN A 66 -5.41 -4.52 4.41
C ASN A 66 -4.46 -4.89 5.55
N TRP A 67 -3.49 -5.78 5.33
CA TRP A 67 -2.49 -6.05 6.36
C TRP A 67 -1.59 -4.83 6.54
N GLU A 68 -1.24 -4.14 5.46
CA GLU A 68 -0.45 -2.90 5.49
C GLU A 68 -1.19 -1.81 6.28
N TYR A 69 -2.47 -1.59 6.02
CA TYR A 69 -3.30 -0.65 6.77
C TYR A 69 -3.44 -1.03 8.25
N ALA A 70 -3.56 -2.32 8.57
CA ALA A 70 -3.67 -2.79 9.95
C ALA A 70 -2.35 -2.61 10.73
N ILE A 71 -1.21 -2.95 10.12
CA ILE A 71 0.11 -2.72 10.72
C ILE A 71 0.37 -1.21 10.82
N SER A 72 0.00 -0.46 9.81
CA SER A 72 0.09 0.99 9.78
C SER A 72 -0.72 1.64 10.94
N ASP A 73 -1.94 1.18 11.20
CA ASP A 73 -2.76 1.65 12.33
C ASP A 73 -2.11 1.41 13.70
N LEU A 74 -1.32 0.33 13.82
CA LEU A 74 -0.50 0.03 15.02
C LEU A 74 0.78 0.87 15.07
N LEU A 75 1.38 1.17 13.91
CA LEU A 75 2.64 1.90 13.79
C LEU A 75 2.47 3.41 14.02
N VAL A 76 1.37 3.99 13.55
CA VAL A 76 1.10 5.44 13.57
C VAL A 76 1.24 6.07 14.98
N PRO A 77 0.67 5.50 16.06
CA PRO A 77 0.88 6.01 17.42
C PRO A 77 2.35 6.11 17.83
N HIS A 78 3.15 5.10 17.47
CA HIS A 78 4.57 5.10 17.77
C HIS A 78 5.31 6.17 17.00
N LEU A 79 5.06 6.31 15.69
CA LEU A 79 5.66 7.37 14.87
C LEU A 79 5.34 8.75 15.44
N TYR A 80 4.08 8.97 15.81
CA TYR A 80 3.64 10.22 16.43
C TYR A 80 4.38 10.49 17.74
N SER A 81 4.52 9.47 18.60
CA SER A 81 5.26 9.58 19.87
C SER A 81 6.76 9.86 19.70
N MET A 82 7.35 9.44 18.58
CA MET A 82 8.76 9.67 18.24
C MET A 82 9.01 11.07 17.64
N GLY A 83 7.97 11.91 17.52
CA GLY A 83 8.08 13.26 16.94
C GLY A 83 7.84 13.32 15.42
N ILE A 84 7.44 12.20 14.82
CA ILE A 84 6.90 12.16 13.45
C ILE A 84 5.40 12.46 13.56
N ASP A 85 5.09 13.71 13.88
CA ASP A 85 3.77 14.21 14.25
C ASP A 85 2.92 14.72 13.06
N ASN A 86 3.42 14.56 11.84
CA ASN A 86 2.77 15.02 10.61
C ASN A 86 2.85 13.95 9.51
N PRO A 87 1.74 13.66 8.79
CA PRO A 87 1.73 12.77 7.62
C PRO A 87 2.88 13.02 6.64
N ASN A 88 3.18 14.28 6.31
CA ASN A 88 4.23 14.60 5.35
C ASN A 88 5.63 14.16 5.82
N LYS A 89 5.88 14.10 7.14
CA LYS A 89 7.14 13.57 7.67
C LYS A 89 7.25 12.05 7.44
N VAL A 90 6.13 11.33 7.53
CA VAL A 90 6.06 9.90 7.21
C VAL A 90 6.31 9.68 5.72
N THR A 91 5.65 10.45 4.84
CA THR A 91 5.89 10.41 3.39
C THR A 91 7.35 10.73 3.06
N MET A 92 7.92 11.77 3.67
CA MET A 92 9.34 12.12 3.50
C MET A 92 10.28 11.01 3.99
N MET A 93 9.98 10.38 5.13
CA MET A 93 10.76 9.23 5.60
C MET A 93 10.71 8.12 4.55
N ASN A 94 9.53 7.77 4.05
CA ASN A 94 9.40 6.76 3.00
C ASN A 94 10.21 7.11 1.73
N CYS A 95 10.09 8.36 1.29
CA CYS A 95 10.76 8.87 0.10
C CYS A 95 12.28 8.98 0.24
N LEU A 96 12.81 9.30 1.42
CA LEU A 96 14.24 9.55 1.63
C LEU A 96 15.00 8.36 2.19
N THR A 97 14.32 7.39 2.81
CA THR A 97 14.96 6.21 3.41
C THR A 97 14.55 4.92 2.70
N TRP A 98 13.30 4.50 2.82
CA TRP A 98 12.87 3.18 2.37
C TRP A 98 12.96 3.02 0.85
N ARG A 99 12.53 4.03 0.10
CA ARG A 99 12.54 4.01 -1.37
C ARG A 99 13.96 4.01 -1.96
N PRO A 100 14.90 4.86 -1.51
CA PRO A 100 16.29 4.77 -1.96
C PRO A 100 16.96 3.45 -1.58
N ILE A 101 16.71 2.93 -0.37
CA ILE A 101 17.28 1.65 0.07
C ILE A 101 16.72 0.49 -0.78
N SER A 102 15.42 0.48 -1.08
CA SER A 102 14.83 -0.55 -1.93
C SER A 102 15.36 -0.48 -3.37
N LEU A 103 15.53 0.72 -3.93
CA LEU A 103 16.19 0.88 -5.23
C LEU A 103 17.64 0.42 -5.21
N PHE A 104 18.39 0.73 -4.15
CA PHE A 104 19.76 0.25 -3.98
C PHE A 104 19.80 -1.28 -3.95
N CYS A 105 18.94 -1.93 -3.16
CA CYS A 105 18.83 -3.38 -3.11
C CYS A 105 18.45 -3.98 -4.47
N LEU A 106 17.55 -3.32 -5.22
CA LEU A 106 17.18 -3.74 -6.57
C LEU A 106 18.33 -3.62 -7.55
N ILE A 107 19.03 -2.50 -7.59
CA ILE A 107 20.13 -2.23 -8.56
C ILE A 107 21.28 -3.21 -8.31
N TYR A 108 21.77 -3.26 -7.07
CA TYR A 108 22.98 -4.01 -6.71
C TYR A 108 22.71 -5.47 -6.31
N GLY A 109 21.45 -5.85 -6.11
CA GLY A 109 21.09 -7.24 -5.84
C GLY A 109 21.49 -8.18 -6.97
N GLY A 110 22.11 -9.32 -6.64
CA GLY A 110 22.56 -10.29 -7.65
C GLY A 110 23.87 -9.93 -8.37
N GLN A 111 24.53 -8.81 -8.07
CA GLN A 111 25.89 -8.57 -8.56
C GLN A 111 26.94 -9.37 -7.77
N ALA A 112 28.03 -9.75 -8.45
CA ALA A 112 29.13 -10.53 -7.87
C ALA A 112 29.71 -9.83 -6.63
N GLY A 113 29.53 -10.45 -5.45
CA GLY A 113 30.07 -9.97 -4.17
C GLY A 113 29.01 -9.56 -3.12
N LEU A 114 27.84 -9.07 -3.54
CA LEU A 114 26.73 -8.68 -2.63
C LEU A 114 25.57 -9.67 -2.61
N GLY A 115 25.56 -10.66 -3.52
CA GLY A 115 24.80 -11.90 -3.42
C GLY A 115 23.27 -11.78 -3.50
N LYS A 116 22.60 -12.93 -3.38
CA LYS A 116 21.13 -13.07 -3.29
C LYS A 116 20.54 -12.44 -2.02
N SER A 117 21.37 -12.10 -1.04
CA SER A 117 20.94 -11.49 0.23
C SER A 117 20.27 -10.14 0.03
N LEU A 118 20.77 -9.27 -0.85
CA LEU A 118 20.12 -7.98 -1.13
C LEU A 118 18.75 -8.14 -1.79
N HIS A 119 18.57 -9.18 -2.60
CA HIS A 119 17.28 -9.55 -3.18
C HIS A 119 16.28 -10.02 -2.11
N TYR A 120 16.72 -10.81 -1.13
CA TYR A 120 15.88 -11.15 0.03
C TYR A 120 15.59 -9.93 0.91
N CYS A 121 16.56 -9.05 1.12
CA CYS A 121 16.34 -7.78 1.81
C CYS A 121 15.27 -6.95 1.08
N LEU A 122 15.31 -6.88 -0.25
CA LEU A 122 14.31 -6.19 -1.05
C LEU A 122 12.90 -6.78 -0.83
N ALA A 123 12.77 -8.11 -0.86
CA ALA A 123 11.50 -8.80 -0.63
C ALA A 123 10.89 -8.50 0.76
N LEU A 124 11.72 -8.23 1.77
CA LEU A 124 11.28 -7.82 3.11
C LEU A 124 11.03 -6.31 3.21
N LEU A 125 11.83 -5.49 2.53
CA LEU A 125 11.75 -4.03 2.56
C LEU A 125 10.50 -3.51 1.86
N LEU A 126 10.08 -4.11 0.75
CA LEU A 126 8.93 -3.63 -0.02
C LEU A 126 7.61 -3.67 0.79
N PRO A 127 7.27 -4.75 1.51
CA PRO A 127 6.16 -4.76 2.48
C PRO A 127 6.27 -3.65 3.54
N LEU A 128 7.46 -3.40 4.08
CA LEU A 128 7.67 -2.36 5.10
C LEU A 128 7.52 -0.95 4.52
N GLN A 129 8.02 -0.73 3.31
CA GLN A 129 7.88 0.51 2.56
C GLN A 129 6.41 0.81 2.32
N GLN A 130 5.64 -0.18 1.84
CA GLN A 130 4.21 -0.05 1.56
C GLN A 130 3.38 0.19 2.84
N THR A 131 3.75 -0.46 3.95
CA THR A 131 3.13 -0.22 5.26
C THR A 131 3.38 1.21 5.75
N THR A 132 4.59 1.72 5.55
CA THR A 132 4.97 3.10 5.91
C THR A 132 4.24 4.10 5.04
N ASP A 133 4.06 3.80 3.76
CA ASP A 133 3.24 4.57 2.83
C ASP A 133 1.81 4.71 3.36
N CYS A 134 1.17 3.61 3.72
CA CYS A 134 -0.17 3.62 4.31
C CYS A 134 -0.26 4.44 5.62
N ALA A 135 0.86 4.62 6.33
CA ALA A 135 0.91 5.30 7.63
C ALA A 135 0.72 6.82 7.56
N ASP A 136 1.04 7.48 6.46
CA ASP A 136 0.75 8.91 6.33
C ASP A 136 -0.76 9.18 6.28
N GLY A 137 -1.50 8.40 5.49
CA GLY A 137 -2.94 8.51 5.31
C GLY A 137 -3.68 8.07 6.56
N GLN A 138 -3.20 7.02 7.24
CA GLN A 138 -3.75 6.62 8.53
C GLN A 138 -3.50 7.68 9.61
N MET A 139 -2.32 8.28 9.64
CA MET A 139 -2.02 9.40 10.55
C MET A 139 -2.91 10.61 10.25
N ALA A 140 -3.09 10.96 8.97
CA ALA A 140 -3.96 12.06 8.55
C ALA A 140 -5.40 11.85 9.01
N ARG A 141 -5.94 10.63 8.87
CA ARG A 141 -7.29 10.28 9.32
C ARG A 141 -7.40 10.21 10.85
N ARG A 142 -6.40 9.66 11.52
CA ARG A 142 -6.40 9.47 12.98
C ARG A 142 -6.32 10.76 13.75
N TYR A 143 -5.48 11.69 13.29
CA TYR A 143 -5.24 12.95 13.98
C TYR A 143 -5.93 14.15 13.31
N GLY A 144 -6.65 13.94 12.20
CA GLY A 144 -7.32 15.03 11.46
C GLY A 144 -6.32 15.99 10.80
N LEU A 145 -5.18 15.46 10.33
CA LEU A 145 -4.05 16.20 9.76
C LEU A 145 -4.00 16.14 8.22
N GLY A 146 -5.11 15.78 7.57
CA GLY A 146 -5.19 15.73 6.11
C GLY A 146 -4.95 17.11 5.48
N SER A 147 -4.22 17.14 4.37
CA SER A 147 -3.98 18.36 3.59
C SER A 147 -3.93 18.05 2.09
N GLU A 148 -4.34 19.01 1.26
CA GLU A 148 -4.27 18.88 -0.21
C GLU A 148 -2.81 18.72 -0.68
N PHE A 149 -1.89 19.49 -0.08
CA PHE A 149 -0.47 19.38 -0.37
C PHE A 149 0.08 17.99 -0.03
N GLY A 150 -0.29 17.43 1.13
CA GLY A 150 0.15 16.10 1.53
C GLY A 150 -0.33 15.01 0.56
N ALA A 151 -1.61 15.05 0.17
CA ALA A 151 -2.16 14.11 -0.80
C ALA A 151 -1.50 14.23 -2.19
N TRP A 152 -1.22 15.46 -2.63
CA TRP A 152 -0.48 15.71 -3.88
C TRP A 152 0.97 15.22 -3.80
N PHE A 153 1.64 15.46 -2.67
CA PHE A 153 3.05 15.08 -2.46
C PHE A 153 3.22 13.56 -2.43
N ASP A 154 2.39 12.86 -1.66
CA ASP A 154 2.31 11.41 -1.61
C ASP A 154 2.14 10.82 -3.02
N HIS A 155 1.09 11.26 -3.72
CA HIS A 155 0.78 10.82 -5.09
C HIS A 155 1.93 11.03 -6.09
N ILE A 156 2.60 12.19 -6.06
CA ILE A 156 3.76 12.43 -6.94
C ILE A 156 4.90 11.50 -6.60
N THR A 157 5.23 11.36 -5.32
CA THR A 157 6.37 10.55 -4.92
C THR A 157 6.15 9.09 -5.30
N ASP A 158 4.92 8.58 -5.17
CA ASP A 158 4.52 7.22 -5.58
C ASP A 158 4.73 6.99 -7.06
N ASN A 159 4.24 7.91 -7.89
CA ASN A 159 4.37 7.81 -9.34
C ASN A 159 5.84 7.87 -9.77
N VAL A 160 6.64 8.77 -9.20
CA VAL A 160 8.07 8.89 -9.50
C VAL A 160 8.81 7.62 -9.10
N TYR A 161 8.56 7.11 -7.88
CA TYR A 161 9.19 5.89 -7.42
C TYR A 161 8.77 4.67 -8.24
N GLY A 162 7.46 4.50 -8.48
CA GLY A 162 6.92 3.40 -9.27
C GLY A 162 7.49 3.36 -10.68
N LEU A 163 7.66 4.53 -11.31
CA LEU A 163 8.32 4.66 -12.61
C LEU A 163 9.79 4.21 -12.55
N ILE A 164 10.58 4.77 -11.63
CA ILE A 164 12.01 4.46 -11.50
C ILE A 164 12.22 2.97 -11.16
N PHE A 165 11.44 2.45 -10.22
CA PHE A 165 11.50 1.05 -9.80
C PHE A 165 11.17 0.11 -10.97
N SER A 166 10.08 0.39 -11.70
CA SER A 166 9.66 -0.42 -12.84
C SER A 166 10.69 -0.41 -13.97
N LEU A 167 11.23 0.76 -14.33
CA LEU A 167 12.27 0.88 -15.36
C LEU A 167 13.56 0.16 -14.96
N THR A 168 13.96 0.27 -13.69
CA THR A 168 15.14 -0.42 -13.16
C THR A 168 14.96 -1.94 -13.23
N MET A 169 13.80 -2.44 -12.77
CA MET A 169 13.46 -3.86 -12.82
C MET A 169 13.47 -4.39 -14.25
N LEU A 170 12.77 -3.71 -15.17
CA LEU A 170 12.73 -4.07 -16.58
C LEU A 170 14.12 -4.08 -17.22
N SER A 171 14.95 -3.09 -16.91
CA SER A 171 16.32 -3.01 -17.42
C SER A 171 17.16 -4.21 -16.95
N LYS A 172 16.99 -4.64 -15.70
CA LYS A 172 17.69 -5.82 -15.18
C LYS A 172 17.22 -7.11 -15.85
N VAL A 173 15.91 -7.29 -16.03
CA VAL A 173 15.39 -8.48 -16.71
C VAL A 173 15.83 -8.51 -18.17
N TYR A 174 15.85 -7.36 -18.84
CA TYR A 174 16.36 -7.25 -20.21
C TYR A 174 17.83 -7.66 -20.31
N VAL A 175 18.69 -7.11 -19.46
CA VAL A 175 20.13 -7.40 -19.46
C VAL A 175 20.42 -8.86 -19.13
N ALA A 176 19.62 -9.48 -18.27
CA ALA A 176 19.83 -10.87 -17.86
C ALA A 176 19.33 -11.90 -18.89
N ASN A 177 18.18 -11.64 -19.51
CA ASN A 177 17.49 -12.64 -20.35
C ASN A 177 17.40 -12.25 -21.84
N GLU A 178 17.85 -11.06 -22.22
CA GLU A 178 17.68 -10.48 -23.58
C GLU A 178 16.21 -10.51 -24.05
N SER A 179 15.27 -10.49 -23.10
CA SER A 179 13.85 -10.69 -23.35
C SER A 179 13.07 -9.39 -23.28
N ILE A 180 12.29 -9.12 -24.32
CA ILE A 180 11.39 -7.95 -24.40
C ILE A 180 10.01 -8.22 -23.76
N TRP A 181 9.67 -9.49 -23.49
CA TRP A 181 8.37 -9.89 -22.96
C TRP A 181 7.93 -9.14 -21.69
N PRO A 182 8.81 -8.86 -20.71
CA PRO A 182 8.44 -8.08 -19.53
C PRO A 182 7.95 -6.67 -19.86
N PHE A 183 8.51 -6.01 -20.88
CA PHE A 183 8.09 -4.67 -21.30
C PHE A 183 6.70 -4.71 -21.93
N LEU A 184 6.44 -5.70 -22.79
CA LEU A 184 5.13 -5.89 -23.40
C LEU A 184 4.08 -6.19 -22.33
N LEU A 185 4.40 -7.06 -21.37
CA LEU A 185 3.52 -7.39 -20.27
C LEU A 185 3.24 -6.20 -19.37
N LEU A 186 4.27 -5.41 -18.99
CA LEU A 186 4.06 -4.19 -18.23
C LEU A 186 3.18 -3.19 -18.98
N SER A 187 3.39 -3.04 -20.29
CA SER A 187 2.61 -2.14 -21.15
C SER A 187 1.13 -2.56 -21.19
N VAL A 188 0.86 -3.87 -21.27
CA VAL A 188 -0.49 -4.42 -21.20
C VAL A 188 -1.11 -4.19 -19.81
N VAL A 189 -0.35 -4.40 -18.73
CA VAL A 189 -0.83 -4.15 -17.36
C VAL A 189 -1.17 -2.67 -17.17
N LEU A 190 -0.26 -1.75 -17.52
CA LEU A 190 -0.50 -0.31 -17.43
C LEU A 190 -1.68 0.15 -18.30
N GLY A 191 -1.75 -0.36 -19.54
CA GLY A 191 -2.89 -0.12 -20.44
C GLY A 191 -4.20 -0.65 -19.85
N SER A 192 -4.19 -1.79 -19.16
CA SER A 192 -5.36 -2.32 -18.47
C SER A 192 -5.79 -1.44 -17.31
N ILE A 193 -4.86 -0.88 -16.53
CA ILE A 193 -5.17 0.05 -15.42
C ILE A 193 -5.85 1.29 -15.97
N GLY A 194 -5.28 1.92 -17.00
CA GLY A 194 -5.88 3.09 -17.63
C GLY A 194 -7.24 2.78 -18.25
N GLY A 195 -7.34 1.69 -19.01
CA GLY A 195 -8.58 1.30 -19.69
C GLY A 195 -9.70 0.91 -18.73
N LEU A 196 -9.43 -0.02 -17.80
CA LEU A 196 -10.41 -0.53 -16.84
C LEU A 196 -10.72 0.49 -15.74
N GLY A 197 -9.71 1.25 -15.28
CA GLY A 197 -9.90 2.35 -14.34
C GLY A 197 -10.84 3.43 -14.88
N ASN A 198 -10.73 3.79 -16.17
CA ASN A 198 -11.63 4.77 -16.79
C ASN A 198 -13.10 4.32 -16.79
N PHE A 199 -13.40 3.03 -16.96
CA PHE A 199 -14.78 2.54 -16.86
C PHE A 199 -15.35 2.71 -15.45
N TRP A 200 -14.52 2.56 -14.42
CA TRP A 200 -14.94 2.82 -13.04
C TRP A 200 -15.16 4.30 -12.78
N ILE A 201 -14.21 5.17 -13.16
CA ILE A 201 -14.31 6.62 -12.99
C ILE A 201 -15.59 7.15 -13.66
N GLN A 202 -15.88 6.74 -14.89
CA GLN A 202 -17.11 7.12 -15.59
C GLN A 202 -18.38 6.68 -14.84
N ALA A 203 -18.35 5.48 -14.23
CA ALA A 203 -19.48 4.96 -13.49
C ALA A 203 -19.69 5.70 -12.15
N GLU A 204 -18.60 6.13 -11.51
CA GLU A 204 -18.61 6.95 -10.30
C GLU A 204 -19.11 8.37 -10.60
N GLU A 205 -18.61 9.01 -11.66
CA GLU A 205 -19.06 10.34 -12.12
C GLU A 205 -20.54 10.35 -12.49
N ALA A 206 -21.04 9.25 -13.07
CA ALA A 206 -22.46 9.06 -13.36
C ALA A 206 -23.33 8.76 -12.12
N GLY A 207 -22.72 8.58 -10.93
CA GLY A 207 -23.43 8.29 -9.68
C GLY A 207 -24.12 6.92 -9.67
N LEU A 208 -23.62 5.96 -10.45
CA LEU A 208 -24.24 4.63 -10.57
C LEU A 208 -24.06 3.84 -9.28
N LYS A 209 -25.13 3.17 -8.82
CA LYS A 209 -25.05 2.20 -7.72
C LYS A 209 -24.46 0.87 -8.20
N TYR A 210 -23.97 0.06 -7.27
CA TYR A 210 -23.25 -1.18 -7.61
C TYR A 210 -24.10 -2.18 -8.42
N ASP A 211 -25.40 -2.25 -8.16
CA ASP A 211 -26.35 -3.06 -8.90
C ASP A 211 -26.56 -2.56 -10.35
N GLN A 212 -26.40 -1.27 -10.58
CA GLN A 212 -26.52 -0.61 -11.88
C GLN A 212 -25.23 -0.66 -12.71
N MET A 213 -24.10 -1.01 -12.09
CA MET A 213 -22.82 -1.08 -12.77
C MET A 213 -22.73 -2.26 -13.75
N THR A 214 -22.18 -1.98 -14.93
CA THR A 214 -21.84 -3.01 -15.92
C THR A 214 -20.75 -3.94 -15.39
N PHE A 215 -20.54 -5.08 -16.04
CA PHE A 215 -19.43 -5.97 -15.72
C PHE A 215 -18.08 -5.26 -15.80
N MET A 216 -17.86 -4.45 -16.84
CA MET A 216 -16.60 -3.71 -17.03
C MET A 216 -16.36 -2.67 -15.93
N ASN A 217 -17.40 -1.95 -15.51
CA ASN A 217 -17.32 -0.99 -14.40
C ASN A 217 -16.94 -1.71 -13.10
N LYS A 218 -17.54 -2.89 -12.85
CA LYS A 218 -17.22 -3.71 -11.67
C LYS A 218 -15.78 -4.20 -11.73
N VAL A 219 -15.31 -4.69 -12.88
CA VAL A 219 -13.92 -5.13 -13.05
C VAL A 219 -12.95 -3.97 -12.82
N GLY A 220 -13.21 -2.80 -13.41
CA GLY A 220 -12.41 -1.59 -13.18
C GLY A 220 -12.39 -1.16 -11.71
N MET A 221 -13.56 -1.16 -11.07
CA MET A 221 -13.69 -0.84 -9.64
C MET A 221 -12.89 -1.84 -8.80
N HIS A 222 -13.00 -3.14 -9.08
CA HIS A 222 -12.22 -4.16 -8.38
C HIS A 222 -10.72 -3.95 -8.60
N GLN A 223 -10.27 -3.69 -9.83
CA GLN A 223 -8.87 -3.47 -10.12
C GLN A 223 -8.28 -2.29 -9.35
N MET A 224 -9.03 -1.20 -9.25
CA MET A 224 -8.59 0.02 -8.56
C MET A 224 -8.69 -0.09 -7.04
N LEU A 225 -9.77 -0.66 -6.51
CA LEU A 225 -9.95 -0.86 -5.06
C LEU A 225 -8.94 -1.86 -4.47
N PHE A 226 -8.62 -2.91 -5.23
CA PHE A 226 -7.79 -4.02 -4.75
C PHE A 226 -6.34 -3.93 -5.20
N LEU A 227 -5.99 -2.92 -6.02
CA LEU A 227 -4.68 -2.78 -6.64
C LEU A 227 -4.24 -4.10 -7.30
N SER A 228 -5.19 -4.85 -7.86
CA SER A 228 -4.96 -6.24 -8.26
C SER A 228 -3.94 -6.38 -9.40
N TYR A 229 -3.66 -5.28 -10.08
CA TYR A 229 -2.64 -5.15 -11.12
C TYR A 229 -1.20 -5.27 -10.59
N ILE A 230 -1.00 -5.13 -9.28
CA ILE A 230 0.32 -5.28 -8.63
C ILE A 230 0.72 -6.77 -8.54
N TYR A 231 -0.23 -7.70 -8.43
CA TYR A 231 0.08 -9.13 -8.27
C TYR A 231 0.79 -9.78 -9.47
N PRO A 232 0.37 -9.57 -10.73
CA PRO A 232 1.12 -10.08 -11.87
C PRO A 232 2.56 -9.56 -11.87
N PHE A 233 2.78 -8.30 -11.49
CA PHE A 233 4.12 -7.70 -11.39
C PHE A 233 4.99 -8.43 -10.36
N TRP A 234 4.45 -8.72 -9.17
CA TRP A 234 5.16 -9.51 -8.15
C TRP A 234 5.45 -10.94 -8.61
N ILE A 235 4.50 -11.60 -9.26
CA ILE A 235 4.69 -12.96 -9.77
C ILE A 235 5.84 -12.99 -10.78
N ILE A 236 5.89 -12.02 -11.71
CA ILE A 236 7.01 -11.89 -12.66
C ILE A 236 8.31 -11.64 -11.89
N LEU A 237 8.30 -10.72 -10.92
CA LEU A 237 9.48 -10.41 -10.12
C LEU A 237 10.02 -11.65 -9.40
N PHE A 238 9.16 -12.46 -8.77
CA PHE A 238 9.57 -13.68 -8.08
C PHE A 238 10.01 -14.79 -9.05
N ILE A 239 9.31 -14.99 -10.17
CA ILE A 239 9.70 -15.98 -11.18
C ILE A 239 11.05 -15.63 -11.78
N GLU A 240 11.30 -14.36 -12.11
CA GLU A 240 12.54 -13.90 -12.75
C GLU A 240 13.71 -13.78 -11.76
N MET A 241 13.45 -13.56 -10.47
CA MET A 241 14.50 -13.54 -9.43
C MET A 241 15.26 -14.88 -9.30
N ASP A 242 14.64 -16.00 -9.68
CA ASP A 242 15.30 -17.30 -9.75
C ASP A 242 16.22 -17.45 -10.97
N TRP A 243 16.05 -16.60 -11.99
CA TRP A 243 16.76 -16.64 -13.27
C TRP A 243 17.95 -15.67 -13.33
N LEU A 244 17.95 -14.64 -12.47
CA LEU A 244 19.09 -13.76 -12.22
C LEU A 244 20.22 -14.55 -11.52
N LYS A 245 20.94 -15.38 -12.29
CA LYS A 245 22.19 -16.06 -11.90
C LYS A 245 23.40 -15.15 -12.03
#